data_AF-A0A927LD16-F1
#
_entry.id   AF-A0A927LD16-F1
#
_cell.length_a   1.000
_cell.length_b   1.000
_cell.length_c   1.000
_cell.angle_alpha   90.00
_cell.angle_beta   90.00
_cell.angle_gamma   90.00
#
_symmetry.space_group_name_H-M   'P 1'
#
loop_
_entity.id
_entity.type
_entity.pdbx_description
1 polymer ?
#
loop_
_entity_poly.entity_id
_entity_poly.type
_entity_poly.pdbx_seq_one_letter_code
_entity_poly.pdbx_strand_id
1 'polypeptide(L)'
;MIAGTKADTVIAVIEKIALKQRNLVEEITLDMAGNMNLIAKKCFPNATRVTDRFHVQKLATEALQEIRIKYRWEAIDQENNAIEKAKKSKSNFESQILSNGDTLKQLLARSRYFLYKNKSRWTQNQTQRSSLLFELYPDILKAYDLTQDLRTIFEKKN
;
A
#
# COMPACT_ATOMS: atom_id res chain seq x y z
N MET A 1 -10.80 10.67 -26.67
CA MET A 1 -10.39 9.83 -25.52
C MET A 1 -10.25 8.41 -26.02
N ILE A 2 -9.09 7.76 -25.84
CA ILE A 2 -8.90 6.35 -26.23
C ILE A 2 -9.38 5.51 -25.04
N ALA A 3 -10.34 4.61 -25.26
CA ALA A 3 -10.85 3.73 -24.22
C ALA A 3 -10.03 2.41 -24.19
N GLY A 4 -9.58 2.03 -22.99
CA GLY A 4 -8.84 0.78 -22.76
C GLY A 4 -7.31 0.93 -22.77
N THR A 5 -6.63 -0.15 -22.37
CA THR A 5 -5.18 -0.16 -22.11
C THR A 5 -4.42 -1.18 -22.98
N LYS A 6 -5.07 -1.75 -24.00
CA LYS A 6 -4.42 -2.68 -24.94
C LYS A 6 -3.34 -1.95 -25.71
N ALA A 7 -2.10 -2.43 -25.63
CA ALA A 7 -0.94 -1.75 -26.19
C ALA A 7 -1.11 -1.48 -27.69
N ASP A 8 -1.51 -2.49 -28.48
CA ASP A 8 -1.65 -2.36 -29.93
C ASP A 8 -2.65 -1.28 -30.34
N THR A 9 -3.78 -1.20 -29.64
CA THR A 9 -4.81 -0.18 -29.89
C THR A 9 -4.29 1.23 -29.62
N VAL A 10 -3.57 1.42 -28.51
CA VAL A 10 -3.01 2.72 -28.15
C VAL A 10 -1.88 3.11 -29.10
N ILE A 11 -0.99 2.17 -29.41
CA ILE A 11 0.11 2.35 -30.36
C ILE A 11 -0.42 2.82 -31.72
N ALA A 12 -1.42 2.12 -32.27
CA ALA A 12 -1.97 2.44 -33.59
C ALA A 12 -2.59 3.86 -33.65
N VAL A 13 -3.08 4.38 -32.53
CA VAL A 13 -3.58 5.76 -32.47
C VAL A 13 -2.43 6.76 -32.34
N ILE A 14 -1.43 6.49 -31.49
CA ILE A 14 -0.29 7.40 -31.29
C ILE A 14 0.60 7.47 -32.54
N GLU A 15 0.75 6.37 -33.28
CA GLU A 15 1.54 6.32 -34.52
C GLU A 15 0.96 7.18 -35.65
N LYS A 16 -0.28 7.67 -35.53
CA LYS A 16 -0.83 8.71 -36.42
C LYS A 16 -0.08 10.04 -36.29
N ILE A 17 0.62 10.26 -35.17
CA ILE A 17 1.52 11.40 -34.98
C ILE A 17 2.86 11.06 -35.63
N ALA A 18 3.36 11.99 -36.46
CA ALA A 18 4.61 11.80 -37.17
C ALA A 18 5.77 11.54 -36.21
N LEU A 19 6.66 10.60 -36.56
CA LEU A 19 7.80 10.21 -35.71
C LEU A 19 8.67 11.40 -35.32
N LYS A 20 8.86 12.37 -36.24
CA LYS A 20 9.61 13.61 -35.97
C LYS A 20 9.05 14.38 -34.77
N GLN A 21 7.73 14.44 -34.61
CA GLN A 21 7.08 15.08 -33.46
C GLN A 21 7.18 14.22 -32.21
N ARG A 22 7.01 12.90 -32.33
CA ARG A 22 7.13 11.97 -31.19
C ARG A 22 8.54 11.96 -30.60
N ASN A 23 9.57 12.18 -31.42
CA ASN A 23 10.96 12.30 -30.98
C ASN A 23 11.27 13.60 -30.23
N LEU A 24 10.36 14.57 -30.22
CA LEU A 24 10.49 15.80 -29.40
C LEU A 24 10.09 15.57 -27.94
N VAL A 25 9.48 14.42 -27.62
CA VAL A 25 9.11 14.10 -26.24
C VAL A 25 10.37 13.74 -25.47
N GLU A 26 10.68 14.53 -24.44
CA GLU A 26 11.86 14.35 -23.60
C GLU A 26 11.63 13.34 -22.47
N GLU A 27 10.43 13.34 -21.89
CA GLU A 27 10.07 12.50 -20.76
C GLU A 27 8.64 11.98 -20.89
N ILE A 28 8.44 10.72 -20.50
CA ILE A 28 7.14 10.10 -20.32
C ILE A 28 7.06 9.48 -18.93
N THR A 29 6.05 9.89 -18.17
CA THR A 29 5.71 9.24 -16.89
C THR A 29 4.70 8.13 -17.16
N LEU A 30 4.94 6.94 -16.59
CA LEU A 30 4.09 5.77 -16.79
C LEU A 30 3.88 5.02 -15.48
N ASP A 31 2.76 4.29 -15.43
CA ASP A 31 2.58 3.26 -14.41
C ASP A 31 3.58 2.10 -14.64
N MET A 32 3.71 1.22 -13.65
CA MET A 32 4.63 0.08 -13.73
C MET A 32 4.07 -1.07 -14.59
N ALA A 33 3.00 -0.86 -15.38
CA ALA A 33 2.38 -1.91 -16.16
C ALA A 33 3.15 -2.18 -17.47
N GLY A 34 3.26 -3.46 -17.84
CA GLY A 34 4.05 -3.89 -19.00
C GLY A 34 3.54 -3.35 -20.34
N ASN A 35 2.23 -3.20 -20.48
CA ASN A 35 1.58 -2.60 -21.65
C ASN A 35 1.93 -1.11 -21.81
N MET A 36 1.96 -0.33 -20.73
CA MET A 36 2.34 1.09 -20.79
C MET A 36 3.82 1.26 -21.13
N ASN A 37 4.68 0.40 -20.58
CA ASN A 37 6.09 0.31 -20.98
C ASN A 37 6.26 0.04 -22.48
N LEU A 38 5.48 -0.90 -23.02
CA LEU A 38 5.53 -1.24 -24.45
C LEU A 38 5.10 -0.05 -25.33
N ILE A 39 4.00 0.61 -24.97
CA ILE A 39 3.51 1.81 -25.66
C ILE A 39 4.59 2.89 -25.64
N ALA A 40 5.12 3.22 -24.45
CA ALA A 40 6.14 4.26 -24.30
C ALA A 40 7.38 3.96 -25.16
N LYS A 41 7.89 2.73 -25.11
CA LYS A 41 9.08 2.31 -25.86
C LYS A 41 8.87 2.39 -27.38
N LYS A 42 7.69 2.03 -27.88
CA LYS A 42 7.41 2.02 -29.32
C LYS A 42 7.04 3.40 -29.86
N CYS A 43 6.24 4.15 -29.11
CA CYS A 43 5.73 5.43 -29.54
C CYS A 43 6.71 6.59 -29.28
N PHE A 44 7.51 6.53 -28.22
CA PHE A 44 8.41 7.63 -27.80
C PHE A 44 9.82 7.09 -27.54
N PRO A 45 10.54 6.64 -28.58
CA PRO A 45 11.79 5.90 -28.41
C PRO A 45 12.91 6.72 -27.74
N ASN A 46 12.89 8.05 -27.92
CA ASN A 46 13.90 8.95 -27.37
C ASN A 46 13.53 9.52 -25.99
N ALA A 47 12.28 9.33 -25.54
CA ALA A 47 11.82 9.87 -24.27
C ALA A 47 12.40 9.06 -23.10
N THR A 48 12.82 9.76 -22.05
CA THR A 48 13.14 9.16 -20.76
C THR A 48 11.86 8.63 -20.13
N ARG A 49 11.87 7.35 -19.77
CA ARG A 49 10.73 6.67 -19.13
C ARG A 49 10.88 6.76 -17.63
N VAL A 50 9.97 7.49 -16.98
CA VAL A 50 9.96 7.69 -15.53
C VAL A 50 8.77 6.97 -14.91
N THR A 51 8.99 6.28 -13.80
CA THR A 51 7.91 5.63 -13.05
C THR A 51 7.13 6.66 -12.25
N ASP A 52 5.80 6.61 -12.34
CA ASP A 52 4.92 7.45 -11.55
C ASP A 52 5.09 7.20 -10.04
N ARG A 53 5.42 8.27 -9.31
CA ARG A 53 5.58 8.27 -7.85
C ARG A 53 4.38 7.72 -7.09
N PHE A 54 3.15 7.94 -7.56
CA PHE A 54 1.95 7.51 -6.87
C PHE A 54 1.84 5.99 -6.88
N HIS A 55 2.26 5.34 -7.97
CA HIS A 55 2.30 3.89 -8.05
C HIS A 55 3.37 3.30 -7.13
N VAL A 56 4.54 3.93 -7.04
CA VAL A 56 5.61 3.50 -6.11
C VAL A 56 5.16 3.63 -4.65
N GLN A 57 4.57 4.77 -4.27
CA GLN A 57 4.03 4.98 -2.92
C GLN A 57 2.90 4.00 -2.57
N LYS A 58 2.04 3.71 -3.55
CA LYS A 58 0.97 2.72 -3.40
C LYS A 58 1.53 1.34 -3.08
N LEU A 59 2.55 0.87 -3.83
CA LEU A 59 3.19 -0.42 -3.59
C LEU A 59 3.80 -0.52 -2.18
N ALA A 60 4.52 0.51 -1.73
CA ALA A 60 5.09 0.52 -0.38
C ALA A 60 3.99 0.44 0.70
N THR A 61 2.90 1.18 0.50
CA THR A 61 1.78 1.15 1.45
C THR A 61 1.03 -0.18 1.42
N GLU A 62 0.89 -0.83 0.26
CA GLU A 62 0.29 -2.15 0.12
C GLU A 62 1.13 -3.21 0.84
N ALA A 63 2.47 -3.20 0.69
CA ALA A 63 3.36 -4.09 1.42
C ALA A 63 3.23 -3.94 2.95
N LEU A 64 3.12 -2.71 3.46
CA LEU A 64 2.82 -2.47 4.88
C LEU A 64 1.47 -3.11 5.30
N GLN A 65 0.45 -3.01 4.46
CA GLN A 65 -0.86 -3.59 4.75
C GLN A 65 -0.82 -5.11 4.73
N GLU A 66 -0.02 -5.73 3.87
CA GLU A 66 0.16 -7.19 3.83
C GLU A 66 0.74 -7.70 5.16
N ILE A 67 1.74 -7.01 5.72
CA ILE A 67 2.29 -7.34 7.05
C ILE A 67 1.17 -7.29 8.12
N ARG A 68 0.38 -6.22 8.14
CA ARG A 68 -0.76 -6.10 9.07
C ARG A 68 -1.80 -7.20 8.86
N ILE A 69 -2.11 -7.55 7.61
CA ILE A 69 -3.08 -8.58 7.27
C ILE A 69 -2.59 -9.95 7.74
N LYS A 70 -1.30 -10.26 7.56
CA LYS A 70 -0.67 -11.47 8.07
C LYS A 70 -0.85 -11.60 9.58
N TYR A 71 -0.47 -10.59 10.36
CA TYR A 71 -0.68 -10.62 11.81
C TYR A 71 -2.15 -10.72 12.20
N ARG A 72 -3.07 -10.15 11.40
CA ARG A 72 -4.50 -10.28 11.67
C ARG A 72 -5.00 -11.71 11.52
N TRP A 73 -4.50 -12.44 10.53
CA TRP A 73 -4.80 -13.86 10.39
C TRP A 73 -4.25 -14.66 11.56
N GLU A 74 -3.00 -14.41 11.95
CA GLU A 74 -2.38 -15.06 13.11
C GLU A 74 -3.19 -14.81 14.41
N ALA A 75 -3.64 -13.58 14.65
CA ALA A 75 -4.47 -13.26 15.81
C ALA A 75 -5.85 -13.96 15.79
N ILE A 76 -6.44 -14.13 14.60
CA ILE A 76 -7.71 -14.87 14.44
C ILE A 76 -7.48 -16.36 14.72
N ASP A 77 -6.40 -16.94 14.20
CA ASP A 77 -6.08 -18.36 14.40
C ASP A 77 -5.75 -18.67 15.85
N GLN A 78 -5.00 -17.80 16.54
CA GLN A 78 -4.73 -17.93 17.97
C GLN A 78 -6.02 -17.90 18.79
N GLU A 79 -6.95 -17.00 18.47
CA GLU A 79 -8.24 -16.91 19.15
C GLU A 79 -9.09 -18.16 18.89
N ASN A 80 -9.17 -18.63 17.64
CA ASN A 80 -9.89 -19.86 17.30
C ASN A 80 -9.34 -21.07 18.07
N ASN A 81 -8.01 -21.21 18.13
CA ASN A 81 -7.34 -22.26 18.91
C ASN A 81 -7.66 -22.16 20.41
N ALA A 82 -7.72 -20.94 20.97
CA ALA A 82 -8.08 -20.73 22.37
C ALA A 82 -9.54 -21.09 22.66
N ILE A 83 -10.46 -20.74 21.75
CA ILE A 83 -11.87 -21.12 21.82
C ILE A 83 -12.03 -22.64 21.78
N GLU A 84 -11.32 -23.33 20.87
CA GLU A 84 -11.36 -24.79 20.79
C GLU A 84 -10.84 -25.46 22.05
N LYS A 85 -9.74 -24.95 22.63
CA LYS A 85 -9.21 -25.44 23.90
C LYS A 85 -10.21 -25.26 25.03
N ALA A 86 -10.83 -24.09 25.15
CA ALA A 86 -11.83 -23.80 26.17
C ALA A 86 -13.06 -24.74 26.05
N LYS A 87 -13.53 -24.97 24.82
CA LYS A 87 -14.60 -25.95 24.55
C LYS A 87 -14.23 -27.36 25.01
N LYS A 88 -12.99 -27.81 24.72
CA LYS A 88 -12.49 -29.13 25.15
C LYS A 88 -12.39 -29.25 26.67
N SER A 89 -11.99 -28.18 27.36
CA SER A 89 -11.92 -28.12 28.83
C SER A 89 -13.25 -27.78 29.51
N LYS A 90 -14.35 -27.62 28.76
CA LYS A 90 -15.66 -27.17 29.25
C LYS A 90 -15.59 -25.86 30.05
N SER A 91 -14.66 -24.97 29.69
CA SER A 91 -14.51 -23.64 30.27
C SER A 91 -14.98 -22.58 29.27
N ASN A 92 -15.37 -21.40 29.77
CA ASN A 92 -15.69 -20.27 28.91
C ASN A 92 -14.40 -19.65 28.34
N PHE A 93 -14.46 -19.19 27.10
CA PHE A 93 -13.39 -18.39 26.50
C PHE A 93 -13.66 -16.90 26.71
N GLU A 94 -12.66 -16.18 27.22
CA GLU A 94 -12.69 -14.73 27.35
C GLU A 94 -11.59 -14.12 26.47
N SER A 95 -11.98 -13.16 25.63
CA SER A 95 -11.02 -12.47 24.77
C SER A 95 -10.22 -11.46 25.57
N GLN A 96 -8.91 -11.41 25.34
CA GLN A 96 -8.07 -10.35 25.89
C GLN A 96 -8.47 -9.00 25.29
N ILE A 97 -8.79 -8.04 26.16
CA ILE A 97 -9.11 -6.65 25.80
C ILE A 97 -7.92 -5.76 26.13
N LEU A 98 -7.51 -4.95 25.16
CA LEU A 98 -6.43 -3.99 25.30
C LEU A 98 -6.90 -2.70 25.99
N SER A 99 -5.97 -1.86 26.40
CA SER A 99 -6.27 -0.59 27.10
C SER A 99 -7.13 0.39 26.30
N ASN A 100 -7.21 0.23 24.98
CA ASN A 100 -8.08 1.02 24.12
C ASN A 100 -9.46 0.36 23.83
N GLY A 101 -9.77 -0.76 24.51
CA GLY A 101 -11.02 -1.52 24.35
C GLY A 101 -11.08 -2.44 23.13
N ASP A 102 -10.02 -2.54 22.33
CA ASP A 102 -9.97 -3.48 21.21
C ASP A 102 -9.45 -4.87 21.66
N THR A 103 -9.92 -5.93 21.01
CA THR A 103 -9.17 -7.20 20.93
C THR A 103 -8.00 -7.08 19.95
N LEU A 104 -7.03 -8.00 19.98
CA LEU A 104 -5.89 -8.01 19.04
C LEU A 104 -6.33 -7.96 17.56
N LYS A 105 -7.31 -8.79 17.17
CA LYS A 105 -7.85 -8.80 15.80
C LYS A 105 -8.55 -7.48 15.42
N GLN A 106 -9.19 -6.80 16.38
CA GLN A 106 -9.84 -5.51 16.17
C GLN A 106 -8.81 -4.38 16.05
N LEU A 107 -7.76 -4.39 16.90
CA LEU A 107 -6.63 -3.49 16.82
C LEU A 107 -6.04 -3.52 15.40
N LEU A 108 -5.72 -4.72 14.89
CA LEU A 108 -5.16 -4.90 13.55
C LEU A 108 -6.15 -4.47 12.46
N ALA A 109 -7.45 -4.80 12.57
CA ALA A 109 -8.45 -4.40 11.59
C ALA A 109 -8.64 -2.88 11.50
N ARG A 110 -8.82 -2.23 12.66
CA ARG A 110 -9.11 -0.80 12.77
C ARG A 110 -7.89 0.08 12.48
N SER A 111 -6.69 -0.50 12.53
CA SER A 111 -5.46 0.23 12.22
C SER A 111 -5.23 0.49 10.72
N ARG A 112 -5.96 -0.20 9.83
CA ARG A 112 -5.81 -0.06 8.37
C ARG A 112 -5.70 1.38 7.91
N TYR A 113 -6.64 2.24 8.30
CA TYR A 113 -6.80 3.57 7.71
C TYR A 113 -5.75 4.57 8.16
N PHE A 114 -5.29 4.53 9.41
CA PHE A 114 -4.31 5.51 9.86
C PHE A 114 -2.90 5.19 9.32
N LEU A 115 -2.62 3.94 8.96
CA LEU A 115 -1.36 3.53 8.34
C LEU A 115 -1.16 4.12 6.93
N TYR A 116 -2.22 4.61 6.27
CA TYR A 116 -2.11 5.38 5.00
C TYR A 116 -1.78 6.86 5.23
N LYS A 117 -1.86 7.35 6.47
CA LYS A 117 -1.76 8.76 6.82
C LYS A 117 -0.42 9.04 7.47
N ASN A 118 0.05 10.27 7.35
CA ASN A 118 1.16 10.76 8.16
C ASN A 118 0.77 10.89 9.64
N LYS A 119 1.74 10.75 10.56
CA LYS A 119 1.54 10.86 12.02
C LYS A 119 0.84 12.17 12.40
N SER A 120 1.16 13.27 11.71
CA SER A 120 0.55 14.60 11.91
C SER A 120 -0.96 14.67 11.64
N ARG A 121 -1.52 13.71 10.88
CA ARG A 121 -2.94 13.66 10.51
C ARG A 121 -3.74 12.64 11.33
N TRP A 122 -3.13 12.08 12.36
CA TRP A 122 -3.80 11.13 13.23
C TRP A 122 -4.71 11.86 14.23
N THR A 123 -5.90 11.30 14.43
CA THR A 123 -6.74 11.70 15.56
C THR A 123 -6.16 11.14 16.86
N GLN A 124 -6.56 11.69 18.02
CA GLN A 124 -6.11 11.18 19.32
C GLN A 124 -6.35 9.66 19.48
N ASN A 125 -7.51 9.17 19.03
CA ASN A 125 -7.84 7.74 19.04
C ASN A 125 -6.95 6.91 18.09
N GLN A 126 -6.47 7.50 16.99
CA GLN A 126 -5.52 6.85 16.09
C GLN A 126 -4.12 6.82 16.70
N THR A 127 -3.70 7.89 17.38
CA THR A 127 -2.42 7.96 18.11
C THR A 127 -2.37 6.94 19.24
N GLN A 128 -3.40 6.86 20.09
CA GLN A 128 -3.45 5.84 21.15
C GLN A 128 -3.39 4.42 20.58
N ARG A 129 -4.13 4.18 19.49
CA ARG A 129 -4.16 2.88 18.83
C ARG A 129 -2.82 2.54 18.17
N SER A 130 -2.15 3.51 17.57
CA SER A 130 -0.86 3.30 16.91
C SER A 130 0.23 2.98 17.93
N SER A 131 0.23 3.62 19.11
CA SER A 131 1.13 3.26 20.20
C SER A 131 1.01 1.78 20.57
N LEU A 132 -0.20 1.29 20.81
CA LEU A 132 -0.43 -0.13 21.12
C LEU A 132 -0.05 -1.06 19.95
N LEU A 133 -0.39 -0.67 18.72
CA LEU A 133 -0.06 -1.46 17.53
C LEU A 133 1.45 -1.61 17.37
N PHE A 134 2.20 -0.53 17.53
CA PHE A 134 3.65 -0.52 17.31
C PHE A 134 4.43 -1.16 18.45
N GLU A 135 3.92 -1.10 19.68
CA GLU A 135 4.46 -1.84 20.82
C GLU A 135 4.32 -3.35 20.60
N LEU A 136 3.14 -3.81 20.18
CA LEU A 136 2.86 -5.23 19.95
C LEU A 136 3.46 -5.77 18.64
N TYR A 137 3.58 -4.91 17.61
CA TYR A 137 4.05 -5.29 16.28
C TYR A 137 5.11 -4.30 15.76
N PRO A 138 6.35 -4.34 16.26
CA PRO A 138 7.45 -3.46 15.83
C PRO A 138 7.74 -3.51 14.33
N ASP A 139 7.50 -4.64 13.67
CA ASP A 139 7.67 -4.77 12.21
C ASP A 139 6.69 -3.87 11.43
N ILE A 140 5.48 -3.67 11.95
CA ILE A 140 4.51 -2.73 11.37
C ILE A 140 5.02 -1.29 11.53
N LEU A 141 5.62 -0.93 12.68
CA LEU A 141 6.24 0.39 12.88
C LEU A 141 7.37 0.61 11.87
N LYS A 142 8.28 -0.34 11.74
CA LYS A 142 9.40 -0.27 10.80
C LYS A 142 8.90 -0.08 9.36
N ALA A 143 7.93 -0.89 8.93
CA ALA A 143 7.35 -0.77 7.60
C ALA A 143 6.61 0.57 7.41
N TYR A 144 5.93 1.06 8.44
CA TYR A 144 5.25 2.36 8.42
C TYR A 144 6.26 3.50 8.25
N ASP A 145 7.32 3.53 9.06
CA ASP A 145 8.34 4.59 9.00
C ASP A 145 9.05 4.59 7.64
N LEU A 146 9.43 3.42 7.10
CA LEU A 146 9.97 3.31 5.73
C LEU A 146 9.01 3.85 4.65
N THR A 147 7.71 3.58 4.80
CA THR A 147 6.68 4.11 3.88
C THR A 147 6.56 5.63 3.99
N GLN A 148 6.67 6.18 5.20
CA GLN A 148 6.66 7.64 5.40
C GLN A 148 7.93 8.30 4.85
N ASP A 149 9.10 7.69 5.04
CA ASP A 149 10.36 8.20 4.50
C ASP A 149 10.31 8.30 2.98
N LEU A 150 9.84 7.23 2.32
CA LEU A 150 9.61 7.23 0.87
C LEU A 150 8.66 8.37 0.45
N ARG A 151 7.58 8.57 1.21
CA ARG A 151 6.64 9.67 0.96
C ARG A 151 7.32 11.04 1.06
N THR A 152 8.13 11.24 2.10
CA THR A 152 8.86 12.48 2.33
C THR A 152 9.86 12.78 1.21
N ILE A 153 10.52 11.78 0.63
CA ILE A 153 11.40 11.96 -0.54
C ILE A 153 10.65 12.66 -1.69
N PHE A 154 9.39 12.28 -1.94
CA PHE A 154 8.57 12.87 -3.01
C PHE A 154 7.86 14.18 -2.64
N GLU A 155 7.84 14.55 -1.35
CA GLU A 155 7.23 15.79 -0.86
C GLU A 155 8.24 16.93 -0.71
N LYS A 156 9.54 16.61 -0.53
CA LYS A 156 10.62 17.61 -0.56
C LYS A 156 10.72 18.19 -1.97
N LYS A 157 10.44 19.49 -2.12
CA LYS A 157 10.79 20.23 -3.34
C LYS A 157 12.31 20.40 -3.36
N ASN A 158 12.95 20.04 -4.46
CA ASN A 158 14.29 20.53 -4.80
C ASN A 158 14.24 22.05 -4.99
#